data_AF-A0A4R6I565-F1
#
_entry.id   AF-A0A4R6I565-F1
#
_cell.length_a   1.000
_cell.length_b   1.000
_cell.length_c   1.000
_cell.angle_alpha   90.00
_cell.angle_beta   90.00
_cell.angle_gamma   90.00
#
_symmetry.space_group_name_H-M   'P 1'
#
loop_
_entity.id
_entity.type
_entity.pdbx_description
1 polymer ?
#
loop_
_entity_poly.entity_id
_entity_poly.type
_entity_poly.pdbx_seq_one_letter_code
_entity_poly.pdbx_strand_id
1 'polypeptide(L)' 'MPISLRLDPEIEARLAHLSRATGRSKTFYLRKLIAEHLDDLEDAYLAEHALEQLRQGGIAS' A
#
# COMPACT_ATOMS: atom_id res chain seq x y z
N MET A 1 10.60 9.55 8.95
CA MET A 1 10.83 10.50 7.83
C MET A 1 9.49 10.86 7.20
N PRO A 2 9.28 12.11 6.74
CA PRO A 2 8.09 12.47 5.96
C PRO A 2 8.17 11.92 4.54
N ILE A 3 7.05 11.46 4.00
CA ILE A 3 6.89 11.07 2.59
C ILE A 3 5.93 12.06 1.95
N SER A 4 6.34 12.66 0.84
CA SER A 4 5.50 13.56 0.05
C SER A 4 4.92 12.80 -1.14
N LEU A 5 3.59 12.72 -1.21
CA LEU A 5 2.86 12.06 -2.29
C LEU A 5 1.98 13.09 -3.01
N ARG A 6 2.02 13.09 -4.35
CA ARG A 6 1.02 13.77 -5.17
C ARG A 6 -0.10 12.81 -5.50
N LEU A 7 -1.33 13.26 -5.27
CA LEU A 7 -2.53 12.49 -5.55
C LEU A 7 -3.26 13.09 -6.73
N ASP A 8 -3.99 12.25 -7.47
CA ASP A 8 -4.93 12.74 -8.46
C ASP A 8 -6.00 13.62 -7.79
N PRO A 9 -6.46 14.70 -8.46
CA PRO A 9 -7.42 15.64 -7.86
C PRO A 9 -8.70 14.97 -7.36
N GLU A 10 -9.17 13.93 -8.04
CA GLU A 10 -10.36 13.18 -7.63
C GLU A 10 -10.16 12.45 -6.29
N ILE A 11 -9.01 11.78 -6.12
CA ILE A 11 -8.68 11.08 -4.87
C ILE A 11 -8.53 12.09 -3.73
N GLU A 12 -7.90 13.22 -3.99
CA GLU A 12 -7.79 14.28 -3.00
C GLU A 12 -9.16 14.82 -2.57
N ALA A 13 -10.08 15.02 -3.51
CA ALA A 13 -11.45 15.46 -3.23
C ALA A 13 -12.21 14.44 -2.37
N ARG A 14 -12.09 13.14 -2.67
CA ARG A 14 -12.69 12.05 -1.88
C ARG A 14 -12.15 12.02 -0.46
N LEU A 15 -10.83 12.13 -0.28
CA LEU A 15 -10.20 12.19 1.04
C LEU A 15 -10.60 13.45 1.83
N ALA A 16 -10.74 14.59 1.14
CA ALA A 16 -11.20 15.84 1.76
C ALA A 16 -12.65 15.71 2.26
N HIS A 17 -13.54 15.12 1.45
CA HIS A 17 -14.92 14.86 1.83
C HIS A 17 -15.00 13.93 3.04
N LEU A 18 -14.29 12.79 3.00
CA LEU A 18 -14.28 11.81 4.08
C LEU A 18 -13.69 12.38 5.37
N SER A 19 -12.66 13.22 5.26
CA SER A 19 -12.09 13.95 6.41
C SER A 19 -13.12 14.86 7.08
N ARG A 20 -13.88 15.64 6.29
CA ARG A 20 -14.94 16.52 6.81
C ARG A 20 -16.08 15.75 7.45
N ALA A 21 -16.49 14.63 6.85
CA ALA A 21 -17.60 13.82 7.32
C ALA A 21 -17.34 13.14 8.66
N THR A 22 -16.09 12.79 8.97
CA THR A 22 -15.74 12.02 10.18
C THR A 22 -14.91 12.77 11.22
N GLY A 23 -14.43 13.97 10.87
CA GLY A 23 -13.50 14.74 11.70
C GLY A 23 -12.08 14.16 11.78
N ARG A 24 -11.73 13.18 10.93
CA ARG A 24 -10.37 12.62 10.86
C ARG A 24 -9.54 13.32 9.79
N SER A 25 -8.22 13.35 9.92
CA SER A 25 -7.35 13.97 8.91
C SER A 25 -7.20 13.11 7.65
N LYS A 26 -6.87 13.73 6.50
CA LYS A 26 -6.52 13.00 5.27
C LYS A 26 -5.37 12.00 5.52
N THR A 27 -4.37 12.40 6.31
CA THR A 27 -3.22 11.54 6.67
C THR A 27 -3.61 10.30 7.45
N PHE A 28 -4.64 10.37 8.31
CA PHE A 28 -5.15 9.19 9.01
C PHE A 28 -5.64 8.14 8.02
N TYR A 29 -6.41 8.54 7.01
CA TYR A 29 -6.91 7.63 5.98
C TYR A 29 -5.82 7.08 5.07
N LEU A 30 -4.86 7.93 4.66
CA LEU A 30 -3.73 7.46 3.88
C LEU A 30 -2.92 6.40 4.62
N ARG A 31 -2.63 6.61 5.91
CA ARG A 31 -1.93 5.62 6.74
C ARG A 31 -2.73 4.33 6.88
N LYS A 32 -4.05 4.45 7.08
CA LYS A 32 -4.94 3.30 7.19
C LYS A 32 -4.94 2.47 5.89
N LEU A 33 -5.13 3.12 4.74
CA LEU A 33 -5.09 2.46 3.43
C LEU A 33 -3.74 1.78 3.16
N ILE A 34 -2.63 2.44 3.47
CA ILE A 34 -1.30 1.84 3.32
C ILE A 34 -1.17 0.61 4.21
N ALA A 35 -1.53 0.71 5.49
CA ALA A 35 -1.42 -0.42 6.42
C ALA A 35 -2.31 -1.60 6.02
N GLU A 36 -3.56 -1.35 5.61
CA GLU A 36 -4.51 -2.40 5.22
C GLU A 36 -4.10 -3.10 3.91
N HIS A 37 -3.31 -2.46 3.05
CA HIS A 37 -2.86 -3.05 1.78
C HIS A 37 -1.40 -3.49 1.78
N LEU A 38 -0.64 -3.17 2.83
CA LEU A 38 0.78 -3.54 2.89
C LEU A 38 0.92 -5.06 3.03
N ASP A 39 0.08 -5.69 3.86
CA ASP A 39 0.10 -7.15 4.07
C ASP A 39 -0.15 -7.89 2.75
N ASP A 40 -1.16 -7.47 1.97
CA ASP A 40 -1.44 -8.04 0.64
C ASP A 40 -0.27 -7.88 -0.34
N LEU A 41 0.41 -6.72 -0.30
CA LEU A 41 1.56 -6.44 -1.15
C LEU A 41 2.79 -7.28 -0.75
N GLU A 42 3.01 -7.46 0.55
CA GLU A 42 4.09 -8.30 1.07
C GLU A 42 3.88 -9.77 0.68
N ASP A 43 2.66 -10.29 0.82
CA ASP A 43 2.30 -11.65 0.40
C ASP A 43 2.48 -11.88 -1.10
N ALA A 44 2.01 -10.94 -1.93
CA ALA A 44 2.20 -11.00 -3.38
C ALA A 44 3.69 -11.00 -3.77
N TYR A 45 4.48 -10.12 -3.14
CA TYR A 45 5.91 -10.02 -3.40
C TYR A 45 6.66 -11.29 -2.99
N LEU A 46 6.31 -11.89 -1.84
CA LEU A 46 6.91 -13.14 -1.38
C LEU A 46 6.58 -14.32 -2.31
N ALA A 47 5.35 -14.39 -2.83
CA ALA A 47 4.95 -15.43 -3.77
C ALA A 47 5.70 -15.31 -5.11
N GLU A 48 5.82 -14.10 -5.65
CA GLU A 48 6.60 -13.85 -6.87
C GLU A 48 8.09 -14.16 -6.67
N HIS A 49 8.68 -13.70 -5.57
CA HIS A 49 10.08 -13.95 -5.25
C HIS A 49 10.37 -15.43 -4.96
N ALA A 50 9.43 -16.19 -4.39
CA ALA A 50 9.57 -17.65 -4.24
C ALA A 50 9.59 -18.37 -5.60
N LEU A 51 8.75 -17.95 -6.56
CA LEU A 51 8.75 -18.49 -7.92
C LEU A 51 10.02 -18.12 -8.69
N GLU A 52 10.54 -16.90 -8.52
CA GLU A 52 11.81 -16.50 -9.09
C GLU A 52 12.99 -17.29 -8.49
N GLN A 53 13.01 -17.51 -7.19
CA GLN A 53 14.01 -18.36 -6.54
C GLN A 53 13.93 -19.83 -7.01
N LEU A 54 12.72 -20.40 -7.16
CA LEU A 54 12.53 -21.73 -7.76
C LEU A 54 13.00 -21.82 -9.22
N ARG A 55 12.84 -20.73 -9.99
CA ARG A 55 13.30 -20.64 -11.39
C ARG A 55 14.81 -20.43 -11.50
N GLN A 56 15.43 -19.72 -10.55
CA GLN A 56 16.86 -19.43 -10.52
C GLN A 56 17.69 -20.51 -9.79
N GLY A 57 17.05 -21.28 -8.90
CA GLY A 57 17.65 -22.37 -8.16
C GLY A 57 16.66 -23.52 -8.05
N GLY A 58 16.65 -24.40 -9.06
CA GLY A 58 16.10 -25.73 -8.86
C GLY A 58 16.80 -26.36 -7.66
N ILE A 59 16.03 -26.65 -6.61
CA ILE A 59 16.35 -27.52 -5.46
C ILE A 59 17.85 -27.80 -5.33
N ALA A 60 18.58 -26.90 -4.66
CA ALA A 60 19.85 -27.31 -4.07
C ALA A 60 19.49 -28.15 -2.84
N SER A 61 19.50 -29.47 -3.07
CA SER A 61 19.62 -30.63 -2.17
C SER A 61 19.21 -30.49 -0.70
#